data_AF-A0A2N2W0V6-F1
#
_entry.id   AF-A0A2N2W0V6-F1
#
_cell.length_a   1.000
_cell.length_b   1.000
_cell.length_c   1.000
_cell.angle_alpha   90.00
_cell.angle_beta   90.00
_cell.angle_gamma   90.00
#
_symmetry.space_group_name_H-M   'P 1'
#
loop_
_entity.id
_entity.type
_entity.pdbx_description
1 polymer ?
#
loop_
_entity_poly.entity_id
_entity_poly.type
_entity_poly.pdbx_seq_one_letter_code
_entity_poly.pdbx_strand_id
1 'polypeptide(L)'
;SIETTTSSLVSFADAIIDYAFDLPARVFGGNLLLMGDGRYVIYGGDANQDGMVDTADFSPVDNDQTNFVSGYVVTDINGDGIIDTGDFNTIDNNQFSFVGAVLP
;
A
#
# COMPACT_ATOMS: atom_id res chain seq x y z
N SER A 1 2.22 -2.37 0.02
CA SER A 1 1.42 -1.14 -0.17
C SER A 1 2.31 -0.10 -0.81
N ILE A 2 1.74 0.88 -1.49
CA ILE A 2 2.58 1.95 -2.05
C ILE A 2 3.26 2.77 -0.95
N GLU A 3 4.42 3.33 -1.26
CA GLU A 3 5.07 4.30 -0.38
C GLU A 3 4.18 5.54 -0.23
N THR A 4 4.04 6.01 1.01
CA THR A 4 3.23 7.18 1.37
C THR A 4 4.07 8.09 2.26
N THR A 5 4.12 9.38 1.94
CA THR A 5 4.93 10.37 2.68
C THR A 5 4.15 11.66 2.96
N THR A 6 4.67 12.46 3.88
CA THR A 6 4.00 13.65 4.40
C THR A 6 4.00 14.79 3.38
N SER A 7 2.88 15.52 3.27
CA SER A 7 2.75 16.66 2.34
C SER A 7 3.58 17.89 2.73
N SER A 8 4.02 17.95 3.98
CA SER A 8 4.72 19.08 4.58
C SER A 8 5.91 18.59 5.40
N LEU A 9 6.91 19.44 5.58
CA LEU A 9 8.08 19.12 6.39
C LEU A 9 7.66 18.79 7.83
N VAL A 10 8.16 17.68 8.34
CA VAL A 10 7.96 17.26 9.73
C VAL A 10 9.24 17.57 10.52
N SER A 11 9.08 18.19 11.69
CA SER A 11 10.20 18.51 12.58
C SER A 11 10.67 17.26 13.32
N PHE A 12 11.99 17.07 13.37
CA PHE A 12 12.65 16.01 14.15
C PHE A 12 13.28 16.54 15.44
N ALA A 13 12.86 17.71 15.91
CA ALA A 13 13.42 18.34 17.12
C ALA A 13 12.97 17.65 18.42
N ASP A 14 11.80 17.02 18.40
CA ASP A 14 11.24 16.30 19.54
C ASP A 14 11.64 14.83 19.54
N ALA A 15 11.66 14.21 20.72
CA ALA A 15 11.97 12.78 20.87
C ALA A 15 10.87 11.84 20.35
N ILE A 16 9.64 12.37 20.21
CA ILE A 16 8.49 11.66 19.64
C ILE A 16 7.93 12.54 18.52
N ILE A 17 7.75 11.94 17.35
CA ILE A 17 7.17 12.58 16.19
C ILE A 17 5.85 11.87 15.91
N ASP A 18 4.75 12.61 15.97
CA ASP A 18 3.42 12.10 15.67
C ASP A 18 2.88 12.78 14.41
N TYR A 19 2.45 11.98 13.45
CA TYR A 19 1.90 12.45 12.19
C TYR A 19 0.82 11.50 11.68
N ALA A 20 -0.36 12.04 11.37
CA ALA A 20 -1.49 11.26 10.91
C ALA A 20 -1.62 11.27 9.38
N PHE A 21 -1.76 10.08 8.78
CA PHE A 21 -2.09 9.86 7.37
C PHE A 21 -3.60 9.66 7.16
N ASP A 22 -4.41 10.53 7.78
CA ASP A 22 -5.88 10.42 7.84
C ASP A 22 -6.60 11.37 6.89
N LEU A 23 -5.89 12.28 6.23
CA LEU A 23 -6.46 13.29 5.33
C LEU A 23 -5.54 13.52 4.12
N PRO A 24 -6.09 13.70 2.89
CA PRO A 24 -5.29 13.96 1.70
C PRO A 24 -4.38 15.17 1.83
N ALA A 25 -4.81 16.23 2.53
CA ALA A 25 -3.99 17.42 2.74
C ALA A 25 -2.69 17.17 3.54
N ARG A 26 -2.61 16.06 4.28
CA ARG A 26 -1.43 15.63 5.08
C ARG A 26 -0.53 14.65 4.31
N VAL A 27 -0.94 14.19 3.15
CA VAL A 27 -0.21 13.20 2.35
C VAL A 27 0.31 13.86 1.07
N PHE A 28 1.56 13.61 0.72
CA PHE A 28 2.11 14.15 -0.51
C PHE A 28 1.28 13.68 -1.71
N GLY A 29 0.92 14.62 -2.59
CA GLY A 29 0.01 14.36 -3.71
C GLY A 29 -1.44 14.02 -3.33
N GLY A 30 -1.80 13.99 -2.04
CA GLY A 30 -3.11 13.56 -1.57
C GLY A 30 -3.45 12.11 -1.91
N ASN A 31 -2.42 11.25 -2.03
CA ASN A 31 -2.51 9.90 -2.56
C ASN A 31 -3.16 8.90 -1.58
N LEU A 32 -4.45 9.08 -1.31
CA LEU A 32 -5.28 8.26 -0.42
C LEU A 32 -6.63 7.97 -1.08
N LEU A 33 -7.21 6.81 -0.77
CA LEU A 33 -8.56 6.44 -1.21
C LEU A 33 -9.60 6.81 -0.15
N LEU A 34 -10.64 7.55 -0.52
CA LEU A 34 -11.82 7.77 0.33
C LEU A 34 -12.76 6.56 0.23
N MET A 35 -12.95 5.86 1.35
CA MET A 35 -13.87 4.74 1.47
C MET A 35 -15.31 5.21 1.69
N GLY A 36 -16.28 4.34 1.41
CA GLY A 36 -17.71 4.65 1.55
C GLY A 36 -18.17 4.95 2.98
N ASP A 37 -17.37 4.57 3.98
CA ASP A 37 -17.58 4.89 5.40
C ASP A 37 -16.99 6.25 5.82
N GLY A 38 -16.40 6.99 4.88
CA GLY A 38 -15.81 8.31 5.09
C GLY A 38 -14.37 8.31 5.59
N ARG A 39 -13.72 7.13 5.69
CA ARG A 39 -12.31 7.02 6.10
C ARG A 39 -11.39 7.03 4.88
N TYR A 40 -10.20 7.58 5.06
CA TYR A 40 -9.14 7.46 4.07
C TYR A 40 -8.27 6.24 4.35
N VAL A 41 -7.87 5.54 3.29
CA VAL A 41 -6.98 4.38 3.36
C VAL A 41 -5.80 4.53 2.39
N ILE A 42 -4.70 3.87 2.71
CA ILE A 42 -3.52 3.77 1.86
C ILE A 42 -3.75 2.63 0.86
N TYR A 43 -3.31 2.82 -0.39
CA TYR A 43 -3.43 1.80 -1.41
C TYR A 43 -2.47 0.61 -1.16
N GLY A 44 -3.04 -0.60 -1.15
CA GLY A 44 -2.29 -1.86 -1.17
C GLY A 44 -1.88 -2.29 -2.58
N GLY A 45 -1.17 -3.41 -2.69
CA GLY A 45 -0.91 -4.07 -3.98
C GLY A 45 0.52 -3.98 -4.51
N ASP A 46 1.31 -2.96 -4.10
CA ASP A 46 2.74 -2.90 -4.40
C ASP A 46 3.47 -3.89 -3.49
N ALA A 47 3.77 -5.07 -4.05
CA ALA A 47 4.34 -6.24 -3.40
C ALA A 47 5.86 -6.32 -3.64
N ASN A 48 6.32 -5.88 -4.81
CA ASN A 48 7.73 -5.83 -5.16
C ASN A 48 8.45 -4.57 -4.62
N GLN A 49 7.69 -3.62 -4.06
CA GLN A 49 8.14 -2.36 -3.48
C GLN A 49 8.84 -1.43 -4.48
N ASP A 50 8.37 -1.40 -5.73
CA ASP A 50 8.90 -0.51 -6.78
C ASP A 50 8.16 0.84 -6.89
N GLY A 51 7.14 1.04 -6.07
CA GLY A 51 6.36 2.27 -6.02
C GLY A 51 5.24 2.34 -7.06
N MET A 52 4.96 1.27 -7.80
CA MET A 52 3.80 1.15 -8.67
C MET A 52 2.98 -0.07 -8.26
N VAL A 53 1.68 -0.06 -8.56
CA VAL A 53 0.86 -1.27 -8.50
C VAL A 53 0.63 -1.72 -9.93
N ASP A 54 1.29 -2.82 -10.33
CA ASP A 54 1.22 -3.34 -11.69
C ASP A 54 1.34 -4.88 -11.76
N THR A 55 1.49 -5.41 -12.97
CA THR A 55 1.55 -6.85 -13.19
C THR A 55 2.80 -7.53 -12.61
N ALA A 56 3.87 -6.78 -12.31
CA ALA A 56 5.07 -7.30 -11.68
C ALA A 56 4.82 -7.72 -10.23
N ASP A 57 3.82 -7.13 -9.56
CA ASP A 57 3.43 -7.46 -8.18
C ASP A 57 2.82 -8.85 -8.02
N PHE A 58 2.34 -9.47 -9.10
CA PHE A 58 1.85 -10.86 -9.05
C PHE A 58 2.97 -11.85 -8.83
N SER A 59 4.19 -11.57 -9.32
CA SER A 59 5.29 -12.54 -9.30
C SER A 59 5.75 -12.87 -7.87
N PRO A 60 5.95 -11.90 -6.95
CA PRO A 60 6.22 -12.19 -5.55
C PRO A 60 5.14 -13.05 -4.89
N VAL A 61 3.85 -12.72 -5.13
CA VAL A 61 2.72 -13.43 -4.52
C VAL A 61 2.61 -14.86 -5.04
N ASP A 62 2.75 -15.08 -6.36
CA ASP A 62 2.71 -16.43 -6.97
C ASP A 62 3.87 -17.32 -6.48
N ASN A 63 5.06 -16.75 -6.30
CA ASN A 63 6.20 -17.46 -5.73
C ASN A 63 5.94 -17.88 -4.28
N ASP A 64 5.39 -16.99 -3.47
CA ASP A 64 5.10 -17.25 -2.05
C ASP A 64 3.93 -18.22 -1.87
N GLN A 65 2.90 -18.13 -2.72
CA GLN A 65 1.83 -19.12 -2.80
C GLN A 65 2.38 -20.51 -3.13
N THR A 66 3.28 -20.61 -4.13
CA THR A 66 3.92 -21.87 -4.53
C THR A 66 4.80 -22.46 -3.42
N ASN A 67 5.41 -21.60 -2.60
CA ASN A 67 6.21 -21.99 -1.45
C ASN A 67 5.39 -22.22 -0.17
N PHE A 68 4.06 -22.10 -0.23
CA PHE A 68 3.16 -22.22 0.92
C PHE A 68 3.51 -21.28 2.08
N VAL A 69 3.96 -20.06 1.75
CA VAL A 69 4.16 -19.00 2.74
C VAL A 69 2.81 -18.61 3.34
N SER A 70 2.81 -18.23 4.61
CA SER A 70 1.60 -17.80 5.33
C SER A 70 1.98 -16.87 6.48
N GLY A 71 0.96 -16.22 7.04
CA GLY A 71 1.10 -15.18 8.05
C GLY A 71 1.22 -13.79 7.42
N TYR A 72 1.52 -12.81 8.27
CA TYR A 72 1.59 -11.40 7.86
C TYR A 72 2.94 -11.10 7.20
N VAL A 73 2.99 -11.26 5.89
CA VAL A 73 4.15 -10.97 5.03
C VAL A 73 3.75 -9.97 3.95
N VAL A 74 4.74 -9.44 3.21
CA VAL A 74 4.48 -8.38 2.20
C VAL A 74 3.54 -8.85 1.08
N THR A 75 3.52 -10.14 0.80
CA THR A 75 2.68 -10.79 -0.22
C THR A 75 1.26 -11.11 0.27
N ASP A 76 0.96 -10.97 1.57
CA ASP A 76 -0.39 -11.04 2.16
C ASP A 76 -1.06 -9.67 1.96
N ILE A 77 -1.55 -9.44 0.75
CA ILE A 77 -2.04 -8.13 0.30
C ILE A 77 -3.40 -7.81 0.94
N ASN A 78 -4.23 -8.82 1.16
CA ASN A 78 -5.55 -8.65 1.76
C ASN A 78 -5.52 -8.71 3.31
N GLY A 79 -4.44 -9.21 3.91
CA GLY A 79 -4.21 -9.26 5.35
C GLY A 79 -4.93 -10.40 6.07
N ASP A 80 -5.37 -11.44 5.37
CA ASP A 80 -6.06 -12.60 5.96
C ASP A 80 -5.08 -13.68 6.47
N GLY A 81 -3.78 -13.51 6.21
CA GLY A 81 -2.71 -14.39 6.65
C GLY A 81 -2.50 -15.63 5.77
N ILE A 82 -3.15 -15.71 4.61
CA ILE A 82 -3.01 -16.79 3.63
C ILE A 82 -2.57 -16.16 2.30
N ILE A 83 -1.46 -16.64 1.73
CA ILE A 83 -1.02 -16.19 0.41
C ILE A 83 -1.75 -17.01 -0.65
N ASP A 84 -2.70 -16.37 -1.34
CA ASP A 84 -3.45 -17.02 -2.41
C ASP A 84 -3.96 -16.05 -3.49
N THR A 85 -4.76 -16.56 -4.44
CA THR A 85 -5.33 -15.74 -5.52
C THR A 85 -6.25 -14.62 -5.05
N GLY A 86 -6.68 -14.63 -3.78
CA GLY A 86 -7.44 -13.56 -3.14
C GLY A 86 -6.64 -12.26 -3.02
N ASP A 87 -5.32 -12.35 -2.86
CA ASP A 87 -4.40 -11.21 -2.80
C ASP A 87 -4.33 -10.43 -4.13
N PHE A 88 -4.54 -11.13 -5.24
CA PHE A 88 -4.53 -10.55 -6.58
C PHE A 88 -5.63 -9.51 -6.82
N ASN A 89 -6.75 -9.60 -6.11
CA ASN A 89 -7.88 -8.67 -6.34
C ASN A 89 -7.50 -7.22 -6.05
N THR A 90 -6.70 -6.99 -5.00
CA THR A 90 -6.25 -5.63 -4.65
C THR A 90 -5.26 -5.10 -5.69
N ILE A 91 -4.35 -5.96 -6.18
CA ILE A 91 -3.40 -5.62 -7.24
C ILE A 91 -4.17 -5.26 -8.52
N ASP A 92 -5.13 -6.08 -8.94
CA ASP A 92 -5.91 -5.89 -10.18
C ASP A 92 -6.75 -4.59 -10.17
N ASN A 93 -7.43 -4.31 -9.06
CA ASN A 93 -8.22 -3.09 -8.94
C ASN A 93 -7.35 -1.81 -8.94
N ASN A 94 -6.20 -1.87 -8.26
CA ASN A 94 -5.32 -0.71 -8.11
C ASN A 94 -4.46 -0.47 -9.36
N GLN A 95 -4.00 -1.53 -10.06
CA GLN A 95 -3.33 -1.35 -11.36
C GLN A 95 -4.27 -0.75 -12.40
N PHE A 96 -5.55 -1.15 -12.42
CA PHE A 96 -6.54 -0.61 -13.36
C PHE A 96 -6.78 0.89 -13.11
N SER A 97 -6.61 1.32 -11.86
CA SER A 97 -6.69 2.72 -11.44
C SER A 97 -5.36 3.48 -11.58
N PHE A 98 -4.31 2.85 -12.14
CA PHE A 98 -2.96 3.40 -12.28
C PHE A 98 -2.38 3.92 -10.96
N VAL A 99 -2.61 3.17 -9.87
CA VAL A 99 -2.12 3.53 -8.54
C VAL A 99 -0.61 3.36 -8.48
N GLY A 100 0.06 4.38 -7.96
CA GLY A 100 1.49 4.37 -7.66
C GLY A 100 1.81 5.38 -6.56
N ALA A 101 3.01 5.28 -6.02
CA ALA A 101 3.55 6.22 -5.04
C ALA A 101 3.66 7.62 -5.66
N VAL A 102 3.38 8.63 -4.84
CA VAL A 102 3.57 10.03 -5.20
C VAL A 102 4.50 10.63 -4.16
N LEU A 103 5.72 10.97 -4.59
CA LEU A 103 6.83 11.36 -3.73
C LEU A 103 7.34 12.77 -4.10
N PRO A 104 7.96 13.51 -3.15
CA PRO A 104 8.56 14.84 -3.35
C PRO A 104 9.59 14.95 -4.47
#